data_AF-A0A1G1CGL8-F1
#
_entry.id   AF-A0A1G1CGL8-F1
#
_cell.length_a   1.000
_cell.length_b   1.000
_cell.length_c   1.000
_cell.angle_alpha   90.00
_cell.angle_beta   90.00
_cell.angle_gamma   90.00
#
_symmetry.space_group_name_H-M   'P 1'
#
loop_
_entity.id
_entity.type
_entity.pdbx_description
1 polymer ?
#
loop_
_entity_poly.entity_id
_entity_poly.type
_entity_poly.pdbx_seq_one_letter_code
_entity_poly.pdbx_strand_id
1 'polypeptide(L)'
;MKRVPVIPLIVVALAFALSFVAAQKVETGRSELITNKDRLARVYLPCMGMDKFLADLKWVKLIQDMGKVKGKLNENAAKYFARVLDSITDLDPDFSKAYQMGGMLISNELPQDAINLLQKGRKFGLKESWSLPYYSGFFAERFLPRKQEVPMNECLALAEKYYEDAAKVSGRPFYVDHAWMRLATRGAGEDPVEQLVAQRDFVLKMKPKVTEMEGMPGAGEGMYMEGGMEMENSPYILLSRRLIQRSSGLARRLVEEHSSAQDAEYKKNIEEQLKRVREVFEAFKPAGHMCNNCLVPYGPGQFFCSGCGAKVESYAYCRECWAKGKLVLLSGSYCHLCGTKSPEAPKVTVVAEGADEGGLKAK
;
A
#
# COMPACT_ATOMS: atom_id res chain seq x y z
N MET A 1 -65.43 -27.86 -21.38
CA MET A 1 -64.37 -27.38 -20.46
C MET A 1 -64.15 -28.44 -19.39
N LYS A 2 -62.97 -29.07 -19.33
CA LYS A 2 -62.65 -30.08 -18.30
C LYS A 2 -62.58 -29.35 -16.95
N ARG A 3 -63.40 -29.75 -15.98
CA ARG A 3 -63.35 -29.21 -14.62
C ARG A 3 -61.96 -29.49 -14.06
N VAL A 4 -61.17 -28.45 -13.82
CA VAL A 4 -59.90 -28.60 -13.13
C VAL A 4 -60.24 -29.17 -11.74
N PRO A 5 -59.64 -30.30 -11.34
CA PRO A 5 -59.94 -30.89 -10.06
C PRO A 5 -59.51 -29.92 -8.95
N VAL A 6 -60.47 -29.48 -8.14
CA VAL A 6 -60.27 -28.48 -7.08
C VAL A 6 -59.34 -29.00 -5.97
N ILE A 7 -59.36 -30.32 -5.73
CA ILE A 7 -58.58 -30.97 -4.68
C ILE A 7 -57.05 -30.80 -4.87
N PRO A 8 -56.43 -31.13 -6.02
CA PRO A 8 -54.99 -30.92 -6.21
C PRO A 8 -54.57 -29.44 -6.14
N LEU A 9 -55.44 -28.50 -6.51
CA LEU A 9 -55.18 -27.06 -6.31
C LEU A 9 -55.07 -26.71 -4.83
N ILE A 10 -55.98 -27.24 -3.99
CA ILE A 10 -55.94 -27.04 -2.54
C ILE A 10 -54.68 -27.69 -1.94
N VAL A 11 -54.33 -28.91 -2.37
CA VAL A 11 -53.13 -29.62 -1.88
C VAL A 11 -51.86 -28.84 -2.23
N VAL A 12 -51.74 -28.31 -3.45
CA VAL A 12 -50.58 -27.49 -3.86
C VAL A 12 -50.53 -26.18 -3.07
N ALA A 13 -51.66 -25.50 -2.88
CA ALA A 13 -51.72 -24.28 -2.07
C ALA A 13 -51.32 -24.53 -0.61
N LEU A 14 -51.79 -25.65 -0.03
CA LEU A 14 -51.45 -26.03 1.35
C LEU A 14 -49.96 -26.39 1.48
N ALA A 15 -49.42 -27.15 0.52
CA ALA A 15 -47.99 -27.49 0.48
C ALA A 15 -47.10 -26.24 0.33
N PHE A 16 -47.52 -25.27 -0.48
CA PHE A 16 -46.82 -23.99 -0.63
C PHE A 16 -46.86 -23.17 0.65
N ALA A 17 -48.02 -23.08 1.31
CA ALA A 17 -48.18 -22.37 2.59
C ALA A 17 -47.32 -23.01 3.70
N LEU A 18 -47.31 -24.34 3.82
CA LEU A 18 -46.49 -25.05 4.79
C LEU A 18 -44.99 -24.88 4.51
N SER A 19 -44.57 -24.93 3.23
CA SER A 19 -43.19 -24.68 2.83
C SER A 19 -42.75 -23.26 3.15
N PHE A 20 -43.63 -22.27 2.97
CA PHE A 20 -43.38 -20.88 3.33
C PHE A 20 -43.21 -20.70 4.84
N VAL A 21 -44.07 -21.30 5.66
CA VAL A 21 -43.96 -21.28 7.13
C VAL A 21 -42.68 -21.97 7.61
N ALA A 22 -42.34 -23.12 7.02
CA ALA A 22 -41.09 -23.81 7.32
C ALA A 22 -39.87 -22.94 6.97
N ALA A 23 -39.88 -22.29 5.81
CA ALA A 23 -38.81 -21.39 5.40
C ALA A 23 -38.70 -20.18 6.33
N GLN A 24 -39.80 -19.59 6.78
CA GLN A 24 -39.78 -18.50 7.78
C GLN A 24 -39.18 -18.94 9.11
N LYS A 25 -39.51 -20.15 9.60
CA LYS A 25 -38.93 -20.71 10.83
C LYS A 25 -37.43 -20.99 10.71
N VAL A 26 -37.01 -21.55 9.58
CA VAL A 26 -35.58 -21.78 9.32
C VAL A 26 -34.83 -20.45 9.25
N GLU A 27 -35.40 -19.43 8.62
CA GLU A 27 -34.73 -18.12 8.52
C GLU A 27 -34.60 -17.42 9.87
N THR A 28 -35.63 -17.50 10.71
CA THR A 28 -35.58 -16.97 12.09
C THR A 28 -34.55 -17.73 12.94
N GLY A 29 -34.50 -19.05 12.86
CA GLY A 29 -33.45 -19.84 13.54
C GLY A 29 -32.04 -19.59 12.99
N ARG A 30 -31.89 -19.38 11.68
CA ARG A 30 -30.61 -19.00 11.06
C ARG A 30 -30.14 -17.64 11.55
N SER A 31 -31.08 -16.73 11.82
CA SER A 31 -30.79 -15.39 12.31
C SER A 31 -30.06 -15.40 13.67
N GLU A 32 -30.32 -16.41 14.50
CA GLU A 32 -29.70 -16.62 15.80
C GLU A 32 -28.29 -17.23 15.70
N LEU A 33 -28.01 -18.00 14.65
CA LEU A 33 -26.71 -18.66 14.43
C LEU A 33 -25.69 -17.79 13.69
N ILE A 34 -26.15 -16.73 13.03
CA ILE A 34 -25.28 -15.79 12.35
C ILE A 34 -24.72 -14.80 13.39
N THR A 35 -23.41 -14.87 13.59
CA THR A 35 -22.66 -13.99 14.51
C THR A 35 -22.73 -12.50 14.16
N ASN A 36 -23.10 -12.16 12.92
CA ASN A 36 -23.18 -10.78 12.45
C ASN A 36 -24.64 -10.39 12.20
N LYS A 37 -25.32 -9.88 13.24
CA LYS A 37 -26.77 -9.55 13.21
C LYS A 37 -27.15 -8.54 12.11
N ASP A 38 -26.20 -7.71 11.66
CA ASP A 38 -26.38 -6.77 10.53
C ASP A 38 -26.59 -7.46 9.18
N ARG A 39 -26.34 -8.79 9.09
CA ARG A 39 -26.41 -9.61 7.87
C ARG A 39 -27.85 -9.98 7.47
N LEU A 40 -28.82 -9.91 8.39
CA LEU A 40 -30.14 -10.53 8.22
C LEU A 40 -31.25 -9.60 7.71
N ALA A 41 -31.02 -8.28 7.73
CA ALA A 41 -32.12 -7.33 7.55
C ALA A 41 -32.70 -7.23 6.12
N ARG A 42 -32.24 -8.03 5.13
CA ARG A 42 -32.49 -7.68 3.72
C ARG A 42 -32.86 -8.76 2.72
N VAL A 43 -32.92 -10.05 3.09
CA VAL A 43 -33.45 -11.04 2.15
C VAL A 43 -34.98 -11.01 2.22
N TYR A 44 -35.61 -10.23 1.32
CA TYR A 44 -37.06 -10.07 1.23
C TYR A 44 -37.82 -11.33 0.77
N LEU A 45 -37.11 -12.35 0.27
CA LEU A 45 -37.69 -13.64 -0.11
C LEU A 45 -37.14 -14.77 0.76
N PRO A 46 -37.96 -15.76 1.14
CA PRO A 46 -37.46 -17.00 1.72
C PRO A 46 -36.69 -17.79 0.65
N CYS A 47 -35.41 -17.47 0.48
CA CYS A 47 -34.50 -18.20 -0.41
C CYS A 47 -34.08 -19.57 0.18
N MET A 48 -34.69 -20.01 1.29
CA MET A 48 -34.35 -21.24 2.01
C MET A 48 -32.85 -21.37 2.31
N GLY A 49 -32.17 -20.24 2.61
CA GLY A 49 -30.73 -20.20 2.83
C GLY A 49 -29.84 -20.32 1.58
N MET A 50 -30.40 -20.35 0.38
CA MET A 50 -29.67 -20.40 -0.90
C MET A 50 -29.17 -19.03 -1.39
N ASP A 51 -29.05 -18.04 -0.50
CA ASP A 51 -28.70 -16.66 -0.88
C ASP A 51 -27.38 -16.59 -1.64
N LYS A 52 -26.35 -17.32 -1.17
CA LYS A 52 -25.04 -17.41 -1.82
C LYS A 52 -25.13 -18.04 -3.20
N PHE A 53 -25.88 -19.12 -3.35
CA PHE A 53 -26.10 -19.75 -4.65
C PHE A 53 -26.82 -18.81 -5.64
N LEU A 54 -27.83 -18.07 -5.17
CA LEU A 54 -28.50 -17.06 -5.99
C LEU A 54 -27.58 -15.89 -6.34
N ALA A 55 -26.70 -15.48 -5.42
CA ALA A 55 -25.66 -14.49 -5.67
C ALA A 55 -24.71 -14.97 -6.77
N ASP A 56 -24.26 -16.22 -6.73
CA ASP A 56 -23.41 -16.85 -7.75
C ASP A 56 -24.09 -16.91 -9.12
N LEU A 57 -25.37 -17.33 -9.18
CA LEU A 57 -26.13 -17.35 -10.43
C LEU A 57 -26.27 -15.95 -11.03
N LYS A 58 -26.59 -14.96 -10.20
CA LYS A 58 -26.66 -13.55 -10.63
C LYS A 58 -25.30 -13.05 -11.09
N TRP A 59 -24.22 -13.46 -10.43
CA TRP A 59 -22.85 -13.11 -10.82
C TRP A 59 -22.46 -13.70 -12.19
N VAL A 60 -22.74 -14.98 -12.43
CA VAL A 60 -22.51 -15.62 -13.74
C VAL A 60 -23.32 -14.93 -14.83
N LYS A 61 -24.59 -14.62 -14.56
CA LYS A 61 -25.44 -13.87 -15.49
C LYS A 61 -24.89 -12.47 -15.76
N LEU A 62 -24.44 -11.76 -14.72
CA LEU A 62 -23.81 -10.45 -14.86
C LEU A 62 -22.59 -10.51 -15.78
N ILE A 63 -21.70 -11.51 -15.61
CA ILE A 63 -20.54 -11.71 -16.49
C ILE A 63 -20.98 -11.93 -17.95
N GLN A 64 -22.02 -12.73 -18.18
CA GLN A 64 -22.56 -12.93 -19.53
C GLN A 64 -23.14 -11.65 -20.13
N ASP A 65 -23.87 -10.87 -19.33
CA ASP A 65 -24.46 -9.61 -19.76
C ASP A 65 -23.38 -8.55 -20.05
N MET A 66 -22.28 -8.55 -19.29
CA MET A 66 -21.09 -7.76 -19.61
C MET A 66 -20.49 -8.15 -20.97
N GLY A 67 -20.40 -9.45 -21.28
CA GLY A 67 -19.93 -9.95 -22.57
C GLY A 67 -20.78 -9.51 -23.77
N LYS A 68 -22.03 -9.09 -23.55
CA LYS A 68 -22.92 -8.56 -24.61
C LYS A 68 -22.69 -7.07 -24.90
N VAL A 69 -22.03 -6.34 -23.99
CA VAL A 69 -21.75 -4.91 -24.19
C VAL A 69 -20.68 -4.76 -25.28
N LYS A 70 -21.08 -4.18 -26.42
CA LYS A 70 -20.15 -3.89 -27.52
C LYS A 70 -19.57 -2.49 -27.34
N GLY A 71 -18.24 -2.38 -27.27
CA GLY A 71 -17.54 -1.11 -27.17
C GLY A 71 -17.46 -0.57 -25.74
N LYS A 72 -17.55 0.76 -25.59
CA LYS A 72 -17.46 1.42 -24.27
C LYS A 72 -18.76 1.24 -23.48
N LEU A 73 -18.62 1.00 -22.18
CA LEU A 73 -19.76 0.95 -21.27
C LEU A 73 -20.46 2.31 -21.27
N ASN A 74 -21.78 2.31 -21.47
CA ASN A 74 -22.59 3.52 -21.34
C ASN A 74 -23.23 3.61 -19.95
N GLU A 75 -23.72 4.79 -19.61
CA GLU A 75 -24.30 5.05 -18.28
C GLU A 75 -25.51 4.15 -17.95
N ASN A 76 -26.37 3.85 -18.93
CA ASN A 76 -27.55 3.00 -18.70
C ASN A 76 -27.17 1.55 -18.36
N ALA A 77 -26.18 1.00 -19.08
CA ALA A 77 -25.63 -0.31 -18.79
C ALA A 77 -24.91 -0.32 -17.45
N ALA A 78 -24.16 0.74 -17.11
CA ALA A 78 -23.54 0.89 -15.80
C ALA A 78 -24.57 0.91 -14.67
N LYS A 79 -25.69 1.64 -14.82
CA LYS A 79 -26.80 1.67 -13.84
C LYS A 79 -27.47 0.31 -13.69
N TYR A 80 -27.59 -0.44 -14.79
CA TYR A 80 -28.05 -1.82 -14.73
C TYR A 80 -27.08 -2.70 -13.92
N PHE A 81 -25.80 -2.66 -14.23
CA PHE A 81 -24.78 -3.43 -13.50
C PHE A 81 -24.68 -3.04 -12.04
N ALA A 82 -24.75 -1.75 -11.69
CA ALA A 82 -24.77 -1.27 -10.32
C ALA A 82 -25.92 -1.89 -9.51
N ARG A 83 -27.14 -1.91 -10.06
CA ARG A 83 -28.31 -2.54 -9.41
C ARG A 83 -28.14 -4.05 -9.24
N VAL A 84 -27.58 -4.74 -10.24
CA VAL A 84 -27.33 -6.19 -10.15
C VAL A 84 -26.27 -6.48 -9.09
N LEU A 85 -25.18 -5.71 -9.04
CA LEU A 85 -24.12 -5.82 -8.03
C LEU A 85 -24.64 -5.54 -6.62
N ASP A 86 -25.47 -4.52 -6.46
CA ASP A 86 -26.10 -4.20 -5.18
C ASP A 86 -26.94 -5.39 -4.70
N SER A 87 -27.72 -6.00 -5.60
CA SER A 87 -28.51 -7.20 -5.31
C SER A 87 -27.67 -8.45 -5.03
N ILE A 88 -26.54 -8.64 -5.71
CA ILE A 88 -25.59 -9.73 -5.44
C ILE A 88 -24.99 -9.57 -4.05
N THR A 89 -24.56 -8.36 -3.71
CA THR A 89 -23.92 -8.07 -2.41
C THR A 89 -24.90 -7.98 -1.24
N ASP A 90 -26.19 -7.78 -1.50
CA ASP A 90 -27.25 -7.99 -0.50
C ASP A 90 -27.50 -9.46 -0.22
N LEU A 91 -27.39 -10.33 -1.24
CA LEU A 91 -27.55 -11.78 -1.08
C LEU A 91 -26.32 -12.42 -0.43
N ASP A 92 -25.11 -12.03 -0.86
CA ASP A 92 -23.85 -12.49 -0.27
C ASP A 92 -22.93 -11.31 0.09
N PRO A 93 -23.01 -10.79 1.33
CA PRO A 93 -22.13 -9.72 1.79
C PRO A 93 -20.65 -10.11 1.93
N ASP A 94 -20.31 -11.41 1.89
CA ASP A 94 -18.92 -11.88 1.94
C ASP A 94 -18.30 -11.96 0.53
N PHE A 95 -19.07 -11.64 -0.52
CA PHE A 95 -18.65 -11.79 -1.90
C PHE A 95 -17.65 -10.69 -2.32
N SER A 96 -16.43 -10.77 -1.79
CA SER A 96 -15.35 -9.79 -1.97
C SER A 96 -15.09 -9.42 -3.44
N LYS A 97 -15.13 -10.41 -4.34
CA LYS A 97 -14.98 -10.20 -5.79
C LYS A 97 -16.09 -9.32 -6.37
N ALA A 98 -17.34 -9.47 -5.93
CA ALA A 98 -18.44 -8.65 -6.42
C ALA A 98 -18.25 -7.17 -6.06
N TYR A 99 -17.75 -6.87 -4.86
CA TYR A 99 -17.40 -5.50 -4.48
C TYR A 99 -16.23 -4.95 -5.31
N GLN A 100 -15.11 -5.68 -5.35
CA GLN A 100 -13.88 -5.19 -5.98
C GLN A 100 -14.04 -5.09 -7.52
N MET A 101 -14.41 -6.20 -8.16
CA MET A 101 -14.56 -6.23 -9.62
C MET A 101 -15.79 -5.45 -10.08
N GLY A 102 -16.89 -5.50 -9.31
CA GLY A 102 -18.09 -4.72 -9.61
C GLY A 102 -17.85 -3.22 -9.50
N GLY A 103 -17.11 -2.78 -8.48
CA GLY A 103 -16.68 -1.39 -8.35
C GLY A 103 -15.86 -0.93 -9.57
N MET A 104 -14.85 -1.71 -9.97
CA MET A 104 -14.05 -1.42 -11.17
C MET A 104 -14.87 -1.37 -12.46
N LEU A 105 -15.87 -2.26 -12.57
CA LEU A 105 -16.73 -2.35 -13.75
C LEU A 105 -17.50 -1.04 -13.97
N ILE A 106 -18.07 -0.48 -12.90
CA ILE A 106 -18.95 0.68 -13.01
C ILE A 106 -18.24 2.02 -12.77
N SER A 107 -17.01 2.02 -12.23
CA SER A 107 -16.34 3.24 -11.74
C SER A 107 -16.11 4.33 -12.78
N ASN A 108 -15.99 3.97 -14.07
CA ASN A 108 -15.78 4.98 -15.11
C ASN A 108 -17.06 5.81 -15.38
N GLU A 109 -18.22 5.15 -15.34
CA GLU A 109 -19.51 5.79 -15.64
C GLU A 109 -20.22 6.28 -14.37
N LEU A 110 -20.12 5.51 -13.28
CA LEU A 110 -20.77 5.73 -11.99
C LEU A 110 -19.74 5.66 -10.84
N PRO A 111 -18.82 6.63 -10.74
CA PRO A 111 -17.76 6.60 -9.73
C PRO A 111 -18.29 6.63 -8.30
N GLN A 112 -19.34 7.41 -8.02
CA GLN A 112 -19.91 7.50 -6.68
C GLN A 112 -20.58 6.18 -6.27
N ASP A 113 -21.32 5.52 -7.18
CA ASP A 113 -21.93 4.22 -6.90
C ASP A 113 -20.87 3.13 -6.71
N ALA A 114 -19.76 3.18 -7.45
CA ALA A 114 -18.63 2.28 -7.22
C ALA A 114 -18.04 2.46 -5.82
N ILE A 115 -17.84 3.70 -5.37
CA ILE A 115 -17.36 3.98 -4.01
C ILE A 115 -18.38 3.50 -2.98
N ASN A 116 -19.67 3.78 -3.18
CA ASN A 116 -20.74 3.34 -2.29
C ASN A 116 -20.76 1.81 -2.15
N LEU A 117 -20.59 1.08 -3.27
CA LEU A 117 -20.48 -0.37 -3.28
C LEU A 117 -19.28 -0.86 -2.47
N LEU A 118 -18.09 -0.26 -2.62
CA LEU A 118 -16.90 -0.63 -1.85
C LEU A 118 -17.07 -0.30 -0.35
N GLN A 119 -17.65 0.85 -0.01
CA GLN A 119 -17.97 1.21 1.38
C GLN A 119 -19.01 0.26 1.98
N LYS A 120 -19.97 -0.22 1.19
CA LYS A 120 -20.90 -1.28 1.58
C LYS A 120 -20.12 -2.53 2.02
N GLY A 121 -19.17 -3.01 1.22
CA GLY A 121 -18.32 -4.15 1.57
C GLY A 121 -17.52 -3.96 2.87
N ARG A 122 -16.98 -2.76 3.11
CA ARG A 122 -16.29 -2.43 4.37
C ARG A 122 -17.21 -2.51 5.59
N LYS A 123 -18.49 -2.16 5.46
CA LYS A 123 -19.46 -2.25 6.56
C LYS A 123 -19.79 -3.69 6.94
N PHE A 124 -19.87 -4.61 5.97
CA PHE A 124 -20.34 -5.98 6.18
C PHE A 124 -19.31 -6.99 6.68
N GLY A 125 -18.04 -6.59 6.87
CA GLY A 125 -17.04 -7.46 7.49
C GLY A 125 -15.76 -7.61 6.70
N LEU A 126 -15.66 -7.06 5.48
CA LEU A 126 -14.42 -7.01 4.71
C LEU A 126 -13.48 -5.88 5.17
N LYS A 127 -13.50 -5.55 6.48
CA LYS A 127 -12.75 -4.43 7.08
C LYS A 127 -11.23 -4.62 6.97
N GLU A 128 -10.79 -5.86 7.03
CA GLU A 128 -9.37 -6.24 6.94
C GLU A 128 -8.87 -6.30 5.49
N SER A 129 -9.71 -5.98 4.51
CA SER A 129 -9.28 -5.91 3.12
C SER A 129 -8.72 -4.52 2.80
N TRP A 130 -7.41 -4.42 2.56
CA TRP A 130 -6.75 -3.20 2.09
C TRP A 130 -7.26 -2.76 0.70
N SER A 131 -7.81 -3.69 -0.08
CA SER A 131 -8.16 -3.44 -1.47
C SER A 131 -9.39 -2.54 -1.61
N LEU A 132 -10.39 -2.70 -0.76
CA LEU A 132 -11.62 -1.88 -0.79
C LEU A 132 -11.35 -0.39 -0.56
N PRO A 133 -10.65 0.04 0.51
CA PRO A 133 -10.29 1.43 0.67
C PRO A 133 -9.33 1.89 -0.44
N TYR A 134 -8.36 1.08 -0.86
CA TYR A 134 -7.46 1.45 -1.97
C TYR A 134 -8.22 1.80 -3.26
N TYR A 135 -9.15 0.95 -3.70
CA TYR A 135 -9.95 1.23 -4.90
C TYR A 135 -10.93 2.38 -4.70
N SER A 136 -11.45 2.58 -3.49
CA SER A 136 -12.26 3.75 -3.17
C SER A 136 -11.47 5.04 -3.37
N GLY A 137 -10.21 5.06 -2.91
CA GLY A 137 -9.28 6.18 -3.12
C GLY A 137 -8.94 6.39 -4.59
N PHE A 138 -8.64 5.31 -5.31
CA PHE A 138 -8.36 5.35 -6.74
C PHE A 138 -9.54 5.90 -7.56
N PHE A 139 -10.77 5.50 -7.24
CA PHE A 139 -11.95 5.98 -7.93
C PHE A 139 -12.25 7.44 -7.62
N ALA A 140 -12.06 7.84 -6.35
CA ALA A 140 -12.20 9.22 -5.93
C ALA A 140 -11.18 10.14 -6.62
N GLU A 141 -9.93 9.70 -6.74
CA GLU A 141 -8.87 10.48 -7.40
C GLU A 141 -9.08 10.57 -8.92
N ARG A 142 -9.44 9.45 -9.57
CA ARG A 142 -9.34 9.32 -11.03
C ARG A 142 -10.63 9.60 -11.78
N PHE A 143 -11.78 9.25 -11.19
CA PHE A 143 -13.07 9.22 -11.89
C PHE A 143 -14.06 10.27 -11.38
N LEU A 144 -14.16 10.53 -10.07
CA LEU A 144 -15.07 11.57 -9.54
C LEU A 144 -14.85 12.95 -10.19
N PRO A 145 -13.61 13.47 -10.36
CA PRO A 145 -13.40 14.80 -10.91
C PRO A 145 -13.82 14.93 -12.39
N ARG A 146 -13.91 13.81 -13.12
CA ARG A 146 -14.26 13.82 -14.55
C ARG A 146 -15.72 14.18 -14.78
N LYS A 147 -16.59 13.86 -13.83
CA LYS A 147 -18.02 14.18 -13.89
C LYS A 147 -18.30 15.63 -13.45
N GLN A 148 -17.30 16.33 -12.87
CA GLN A 148 -17.40 17.71 -12.37
C GLN A 148 -18.51 17.94 -11.33
N GLU A 149 -19.08 16.87 -10.77
CA GLU A 149 -20.12 16.95 -9.73
C GLU A 149 -19.54 17.35 -8.36
N VAL A 150 -18.25 17.08 -8.14
CA VAL A 150 -17.55 17.34 -6.89
C VAL A 150 -16.26 18.13 -7.19
N PRO A 151 -15.95 19.19 -6.42
CA PRO A 151 -14.69 19.93 -6.57
C PRO A 151 -13.47 19.00 -6.50
N MET A 152 -12.45 19.28 -7.32
CA MET A 152 -11.23 18.46 -7.39
C MET A 152 -10.59 18.28 -6.00
N ASN A 153 -10.47 19.36 -5.25
CA ASN A 153 -9.89 19.40 -3.91
C ASN A 153 -10.62 18.48 -2.91
N GLU A 154 -11.95 18.42 -2.98
CA GLU A 154 -12.74 17.48 -2.16
C GLU A 154 -12.52 16.03 -2.59
N CYS A 155 -12.45 15.78 -3.90
CA CYS A 155 -12.14 14.45 -4.45
C CYS A 155 -10.77 13.95 -3.99
N LEU A 156 -9.75 14.82 -4.00
CA LEU A 156 -8.40 14.49 -3.56
C LEU A 156 -8.33 14.24 -2.05
N ALA A 157 -9.00 15.07 -1.24
CA ALA A 157 -9.07 14.85 0.21
C ALA A 157 -9.76 13.53 0.56
N LEU A 158 -10.84 13.20 -0.16
CA LEU A 158 -11.53 11.91 0.00
C LEU A 158 -10.61 10.74 -0.41
N ALA A 159 -9.88 10.88 -1.52
CA ALA A 159 -8.94 9.87 -1.97
C ALA A 159 -7.79 9.63 -0.96
N GLU A 160 -7.26 10.71 -0.38
CA GLU A 160 -6.21 10.63 0.63
C GLU A 160 -6.67 9.85 1.86
N LYS A 161 -7.86 10.16 2.38
CA LYS A 161 -8.45 9.42 3.50
C LYS A 161 -8.56 7.92 3.21
N TYR A 162 -8.98 7.57 1.99
CA TYR A 162 -9.11 6.17 1.61
C TYR A 162 -7.76 5.47 1.42
N TYR A 163 -6.75 6.15 0.89
CA TYR A 163 -5.41 5.57 0.82
C TYR A 163 -4.77 5.42 2.21
N GLU A 164 -4.98 6.37 3.11
CA GLU A 164 -4.56 6.27 4.50
C GLU A 164 -5.23 5.08 5.21
N ASP A 165 -6.55 4.91 5.03
CA ASP A 165 -7.29 3.74 5.54
C ASP A 165 -6.69 2.43 5.00
N ALA A 166 -6.36 2.37 3.71
CA ALA A 166 -5.72 1.20 3.10
C ALA A 166 -4.30 0.96 3.66
N ALA A 167 -3.57 2.04 3.94
CA ALA A 167 -2.23 2.00 4.53
C ALA A 167 -2.20 1.58 6.01
N LYS A 168 -3.35 1.54 6.69
CA LYS A 168 -3.42 1.01 8.07
C LYS A 168 -3.59 -0.51 8.13
N VAL A 169 -3.96 -1.13 7.01
CA VAL A 169 -4.22 -2.58 6.95
C VAL A 169 -2.91 -3.36 6.79
N SER A 170 -2.77 -4.44 7.55
CA SER A 170 -1.63 -5.37 7.47
C SER A 170 -1.67 -6.19 6.17
N GLY A 171 -0.52 -6.65 5.70
CA GLY A 171 -0.43 -7.46 4.47
C GLY A 171 -0.78 -6.72 3.17
N ARG A 172 -0.90 -5.39 3.21
CA ARG A 172 -1.12 -4.58 2.00
C ARG A 172 0.11 -4.61 1.07
N PRO A 173 -0.08 -4.54 -0.26
CA PRO A 173 1.02 -4.38 -1.18
C PRO A 173 1.66 -2.98 -1.11
N PHE A 174 2.97 -2.92 -1.36
CA PHE A 174 3.76 -1.67 -1.39
C PHE A 174 3.18 -0.56 -2.29
N TYR A 175 2.47 -0.92 -3.36
CA TYR A 175 1.89 0.10 -4.26
C TYR A 175 0.79 0.93 -3.59
N VAL A 176 0.20 0.46 -2.49
CA VAL A 176 -0.80 1.21 -1.72
C VAL A 176 -0.14 2.45 -1.11
N ASP A 177 0.98 2.29 -0.40
CA ASP A 177 1.74 3.40 0.18
C ASP A 177 2.29 4.32 -0.91
N HIS A 178 2.68 3.77 -2.06
CA HIS A 178 3.13 4.57 -3.19
C HIS A 178 2.03 5.43 -3.81
N ALA A 179 0.80 4.90 -3.91
CA ALA A 179 -0.35 5.67 -4.39
C ALA A 179 -0.68 6.81 -3.42
N TRP A 180 -0.64 6.52 -2.12
CA TRP A 180 -0.83 7.54 -1.08
C TRP A 180 0.22 8.63 -1.16
N MET A 181 1.51 8.26 -1.18
CA MET A 181 2.61 9.20 -1.31
C MET A 181 2.46 10.08 -2.56
N ARG A 182 2.15 9.48 -3.72
CA ARG A 182 1.96 10.23 -4.96
C ARG A 182 0.86 11.29 -4.84
N LEU A 183 -0.25 10.94 -4.19
CA LEU A 183 -1.35 11.87 -3.98
C LEU A 183 -0.95 13.00 -3.02
N ALA A 184 -0.37 12.66 -1.87
CA ALA A 184 0.07 13.61 -0.86
C ALA A 184 1.11 14.61 -1.39
N THR A 185 1.98 14.17 -2.31
CA THR A 185 3.02 15.02 -2.91
C THR A 185 2.60 15.69 -4.21
N ARG A 186 1.34 15.54 -4.63
CA ARG A 186 0.86 16.11 -5.89
C ARG A 186 0.93 17.63 -5.93
N GLY A 187 0.77 18.29 -4.77
CA GLY A 187 0.88 19.74 -4.63
C GLY A 187 2.26 20.31 -4.97
N ALA A 188 3.31 19.48 -4.96
CA ALA A 188 4.67 19.90 -5.34
C ALA A 188 4.85 20.17 -6.85
N GLY A 189 3.84 19.89 -7.67
CA GLY A 189 3.89 20.15 -9.10
C GLY A 189 4.77 19.16 -9.86
N GLU A 190 5.35 19.61 -10.98
CA GLU A 190 6.18 18.78 -11.87
C GLU A 190 7.68 18.91 -11.60
N ASP A 191 8.09 19.85 -10.72
CA ASP A 191 9.50 20.04 -10.41
C ASP A 191 10.09 18.80 -9.71
N PRO A 192 11.13 18.16 -10.28
CA PRO A 192 11.69 16.92 -9.73
C PRO A 192 12.25 17.08 -8.31
N VAL A 193 12.77 18.26 -7.95
CA VAL A 193 13.38 18.52 -6.64
C VAL A 193 12.29 18.76 -5.60
N GLU A 194 11.29 19.58 -5.89
CA GLU A 194 10.12 19.79 -5.03
C GLU A 194 9.38 18.48 -4.77
N GLN A 195 9.17 17.66 -5.81
CA GLN A 195 8.58 16.33 -5.63
C GLN A 195 9.41 15.47 -4.70
N LEU A 196 10.74 15.46 -4.85
CA LEU A 196 11.63 14.67 -4.01
C LEU A 196 11.58 15.12 -2.54
N VAL A 197 11.55 16.43 -2.30
CA VAL A 197 11.46 17.05 -0.97
C VAL A 197 10.11 16.74 -0.33
N ALA A 198 9.01 16.89 -1.05
CA ALA A 198 7.68 16.54 -0.54
C ALA A 198 7.57 15.05 -0.21
N GLN A 199 8.17 14.17 -1.03
CA GLN A 199 8.19 12.73 -0.75
C GLN A 199 9.05 12.40 0.48
N ARG A 200 10.19 13.09 0.67
CA ARG A 200 10.99 12.97 1.91
C ARG A 200 10.12 13.26 3.13
N ASP A 201 9.45 14.41 3.14
CA ASP A 201 8.67 14.85 4.29
C ASP A 201 7.52 13.88 4.58
N PHE A 202 6.90 13.33 3.54
CA PHE A 202 5.89 12.29 3.67
C PHE A 202 6.45 10.99 4.27
N VAL A 203 7.59 10.50 3.76
CA VAL A 203 8.22 9.27 4.27
C VAL A 203 8.71 9.44 5.71
N LEU A 204 9.21 10.62 6.08
CA LEU A 204 9.57 10.93 7.47
C LEU A 204 8.36 10.91 8.42
N LYS A 205 7.17 11.33 7.97
CA LYS A 205 5.92 11.22 8.76
C LYS A 205 5.50 9.77 8.99
N MET A 206 5.81 8.87 8.04
CA MET A 206 5.55 7.44 8.17
C MET A 206 6.61 6.69 8.98
N LYS A 207 7.67 7.36 9.44
CA LYS A 207 8.73 6.71 10.22
C LYS A 207 8.09 6.05 11.45
N PRO A 208 8.24 4.73 11.63
CA PRO A 208 7.71 4.07 12.82
C PRO A 208 8.30 4.73 14.05
N LYS A 209 7.45 5.03 15.04
CA LYS A 209 7.91 5.49 16.35
C LYS A 209 8.62 4.30 16.99
N VAL A 210 9.94 4.30 16.96
CA VAL A 210 10.74 3.37 17.75
C VAL A 210 10.50 3.77 19.20
N THR A 211 9.69 3.02 19.92
CA THR A 211 9.61 3.14 21.36
C THR A 211 10.93 2.60 21.89
N GLU A 212 11.81 3.48 22.38
CA GLU A 212 13.00 3.05 23.10
C GLU A 212 12.54 2.21 24.29
N MET A 213 12.74 0.89 24.23
CA MET A 213 12.59 0.04 25.40
C MET A 213 13.76 0.37 26.35
N GLU A 214 13.51 1.28 27.30
CA GLU A 214 14.41 1.53 28.41
C GLU A 214 14.58 0.25 29.23
N GLY A 215 15.74 -0.39 29.08
CA GLY A 215 16.31 -1.26 30.11
C GLY A 215 15.75 -2.68 30.23
N MET A 216 16.24 -3.60 29.38
CA MET A 216 16.45 -4.98 29.83
C MET A 216 17.96 -5.23 29.99
N PRO A 217 18.51 -5.13 31.22
CA PRO A 217 19.90 -5.47 31.48
C PRO A 217 20.04 -7.01 31.47
N GLY A 218 20.54 -7.58 30.37
CA GLY A 218 20.93 -9.01 30.37
C GLY A 218 20.87 -9.78 29.05
N ALA A 219 20.41 -9.20 27.94
CA ALA A 219 20.38 -9.93 26.67
C ALA A 219 21.78 -9.96 26.01
N GLY A 220 22.52 -11.03 26.27
CA GLY A 220 23.87 -11.27 25.75
C GLY A 220 23.93 -11.40 24.21
N GLU A 221 25.08 -10.96 23.67
CA GLU A 221 25.51 -11.14 22.28
C GLU A 221 25.43 -12.63 21.88
N GLY A 222 24.49 -13.02 21.02
CA GLY A 222 24.55 -14.38 20.43
C GLY A 222 23.30 -15.01 19.83
N MET A 223 22.13 -14.35 19.80
CA MET A 223 20.96 -14.91 19.12
C MET A 223 20.64 -14.17 17.83
N TYR A 224 21.07 -14.75 16.71
CA TYR A 224 20.51 -14.47 15.39
C TYR A 224 19.05 -14.94 15.40
N MET A 225 18.10 -14.01 15.54
CA MET A 225 16.67 -14.32 15.50
C MET A 225 16.14 -14.19 14.06
N GLU A 226 15.33 -15.17 13.65
CA GLU A 226 14.62 -15.30 12.36
C GLU A 226 13.63 -14.16 12.01
N GLY A 227 13.61 -13.05 12.77
CA GLY A 227 12.75 -11.88 12.56
C GLY A 227 13.35 -10.75 11.68
N GLY A 228 14.60 -10.89 11.23
CA GLY A 228 15.29 -9.84 10.44
C GLY A 228 14.63 -9.51 9.09
N MET A 229 13.70 -10.34 8.59
CA MET A 229 13.02 -10.15 7.30
C MET A 229 11.78 -9.25 7.37
N GLU A 230 11.15 -9.05 8.54
CA GLU A 230 9.91 -8.24 8.60
C GLU A 230 10.19 -6.73 8.47
N MET A 231 11.35 -6.28 8.96
CA MET A 231 11.76 -4.88 8.82
C MET A 231 12.21 -4.51 7.39
N GLU A 232 12.76 -5.45 6.62
CA GLU A 232 13.17 -5.19 5.23
C GLU A 232 11.98 -4.83 4.32
N ASN A 233 10.79 -5.34 4.64
CA ASN A 233 9.57 -5.11 3.88
C ASN A 233 8.69 -3.98 4.44
N SER A 234 9.16 -3.25 5.46
CA SER A 234 8.44 -2.08 5.95
C SER A 234 8.28 -1.03 4.84
N PRO A 235 7.07 -0.45 4.66
CA PRO A 235 6.83 0.61 3.69
C PRO A 235 7.81 1.78 3.82
N TYR A 236 8.21 2.11 5.04
CA TYR A 236 9.21 3.14 5.31
C TYR A 236 10.57 2.80 4.67
N ILE A 237 11.05 1.56 4.83
CA ILE A 237 12.34 1.10 4.30
C ILE A 237 12.30 1.01 2.77
N LEU A 238 11.22 0.49 2.20
CA LEU A 238 11.08 0.37 0.75
C LEU A 238 10.97 1.75 0.06
N LEU A 239 10.22 2.68 0.66
CA LEU A 239 10.08 4.04 0.14
C LEU A 239 11.37 4.84 0.34
N SER A 240 12.05 4.72 1.48
CA SER A 240 13.33 5.40 1.70
C SER A 240 14.39 4.93 0.71
N ARG A 241 14.50 3.61 0.45
CA ARG A 241 15.39 3.05 -0.58
C ARG A 241 15.09 3.61 -1.97
N ARG A 242 13.81 3.72 -2.33
CA ARG A 242 13.40 4.32 -3.61
C ARG A 242 13.75 5.81 -3.67
N LEU A 243 13.60 6.55 -2.57
CA LEU A 243 14.00 7.96 -2.51
C LEU A 243 15.49 8.16 -2.65
N ILE A 244 16.31 7.29 -2.05
CA ILE A 244 17.77 7.28 -2.23
C ILE A 244 18.13 7.03 -3.70
N GLN A 245 17.48 6.06 -4.34
CA GLN A 245 17.70 5.78 -5.77
C GLN A 245 17.30 6.97 -6.65
N ARG A 246 16.13 7.58 -6.41
CA ARG A 246 15.68 8.76 -7.17
C ARG A 246 16.58 9.98 -6.93
N SER A 247 17.00 10.23 -5.68
CA SER A 247 17.86 11.36 -5.34
C SER A 247 19.24 11.22 -5.96
N SER A 248 19.84 10.01 -5.93
CA SER A 248 21.12 9.77 -6.60
C SER A 248 21.03 9.95 -8.13
N GLY A 249 19.96 9.48 -8.77
CA GLY A 249 19.74 9.66 -10.21
C GLY A 249 19.52 11.13 -10.59
N LEU A 250 18.79 11.89 -9.77
CA LEU A 250 18.59 13.32 -9.96
C LEU A 250 19.88 14.11 -9.73
N ALA A 251 20.63 13.81 -8.67
CA ALA A 251 21.91 14.45 -8.38
C ALA A 251 22.91 14.28 -9.52
N ARG A 252 23.00 13.08 -10.12
CA ARG A 252 23.88 12.84 -11.28
C ARG A 252 23.54 13.76 -12.46
N ARG A 253 22.26 13.88 -12.81
CA ARG A 253 21.80 14.77 -13.89
C ARG A 253 22.13 16.23 -13.59
N LEU A 254 21.85 16.69 -12.38
CA LEU A 254 22.15 18.06 -11.96
C LEU A 254 23.66 18.36 -11.97
N VAL A 255 24.52 17.41 -11.59
CA VAL A 255 25.98 17.59 -11.68
C VAL A 255 26.44 17.70 -13.14
N GLU A 256 25.89 16.88 -14.03
CA GLU A 256 26.18 16.95 -15.46
C GLU A 256 25.73 18.30 -16.06
N GLU A 257 24.50 18.72 -15.76
CA GLU A 257 23.96 20.02 -16.15
C GLU A 257 24.83 21.17 -15.63
N HIS A 258 25.24 21.15 -14.36
CA HIS A 258 26.13 22.15 -13.75
C HIS A 258 27.47 22.24 -14.47
N SER A 259 28.06 21.09 -14.82
CA SER A 259 29.35 21.03 -15.52
C SER A 259 29.29 21.64 -16.93
N SER A 260 28.14 21.50 -17.60
CA SER A 260 27.92 22.01 -18.96
C SER A 260 27.43 23.46 -19.01
N ALA A 261 26.87 23.99 -17.91
CA ALA A 261 26.34 25.33 -17.84
C ALA A 261 27.42 26.41 -18.06
N GLN A 262 27.08 27.47 -18.78
CA GLN A 262 27.94 28.66 -18.96
C GLN A 262 27.51 29.83 -18.08
N ASP A 263 26.20 29.96 -17.84
CA ASP A 263 25.62 31.02 -17.02
C ASP A 263 25.86 30.80 -15.52
N ALA A 264 26.41 31.81 -14.85
CA ALA A 264 26.69 31.80 -13.42
C ALA A 264 25.42 31.78 -12.56
N GLU A 265 24.34 32.45 -12.99
CA GLU A 265 23.07 32.46 -12.26
C GLU A 265 22.41 31.07 -12.31
N TYR A 266 22.41 30.45 -13.49
CA TYR A 266 21.91 29.09 -13.66
C TYR A 266 22.71 28.06 -12.85
N LYS A 267 24.05 28.16 -12.81
CA LYS A 267 24.89 27.32 -11.93
C LYS A 267 24.52 27.43 -10.47
N LYS A 268 24.30 28.65 -9.99
CA LYS A 268 23.90 28.89 -8.59
C LYS A 268 22.56 28.23 -8.26
N ASN A 269 21.59 28.27 -9.19
CA ASN A 269 20.32 27.56 -9.03
C ASN A 269 20.52 26.03 -8.95
N ILE A 270 21.34 25.47 -9.84
CA ILE A 270 21.65 24.02 -9.78
C ILE A 270 22.34 23.63 -8.47
N GLU A 271 23.24 24.46 -7.95
CA GLU A 271 23.88 24.22 -6.65
C GLU A 271 22.87 24.20 -5.49
N GLU A 272 21.88 25.10 -5.53
CA GLU A 272 20.78 25.13 -4.56
C GLU A 272 19.89 23.88 -4.67
N GLN A 273 19.56 23.46 -5.89
CA GLN A 273 18.85 22.21 -6.13
C GLN A 273 19.63 20.99 -5.63
N LEU A 274 20.92 20.90 -5.91
CA LEU A 274 21.79 19.84 -5.42
C LEU A 274 21.84 19.78 -3.89
N LYS A 275 21.88 20.94 -3.22
CA LYS A 275 21.81 21.01 -1.76
C LYS A 275 20.54 20.35 -1.23
N ARG A 276 19.37 20.67 -1.81
CA ARG A 276 18.08 20.09 -1.41
C ARG A 276 18.00 18.59 -1.68
N VAL A 277 18.53 18.12 -2.81
CA VAL A 277 18.61 16.68 -3.12
C VAL A 277 19.49 15.94 -2.11
N ARG A 278 20.60 16.54 -1.68
CA ARG A 278 21.47 15.98 -0.62
C ARG A 278 20.75 15.90 0.71
N GLU A 279 19.96 16.90 1.10
CA GLU A 279 19.17 16.85 2.34
C GLU A 279 18.19 15.67 2.35
N VAL A 280 17.55 15.37 1.21
CA VAL A 280 16.69 14.18 1.09
C VAL A 280 17.49 12.90 1.27
N PHE A 281 18.67 12.83 0.68
CA PHE A 281 19.51 11.65 0.78
C PHE A 281 20.05 11.42 2.19
N GLU A 282 20.54 12.47 2.86
CA GLU A 282 21.05 12.40 4.22
C GLU A 282 19.95 11.99 5.22
N ALA A 283 18.68 12.38 4.97
CA ALA A 283 17.54 11.98 5.80
C ALA A 283 17.29 10.46 5.84
N PHE A 284 17.73 9.72 4.81
CA PHE A 284 17.52 8.28 4.68
C PHE A 284 18.81 7.48 4.54
N LYS A 285 19.96 8.13 4.67
CA LYS A 285 21.28 7.56 4.37
C LYS A 285 21.45 6.19 5.02
N PRO A 286 21.55 5.09 4.24
CA PRO A 286 21.94 3.81 4.80
C PRO A 286 23.30 3.96 5.47
N ALA A 287 23.58 3.15 6.50
CA ALA A 287 24.90 3.04 7.11
C ALA A 287 25.90 2.55 6.04
N GLY A 288 26.47 3.49 5.28
CA GLY A 288 27.24 3.22 4.08
C GLY A 288 27.90 4.47 3.53
N HIS A 289 29.03 4.27 2.86
CA HIS A 289 29.88 5.35 2.36
C HIS A 289 29.42 5.81 0.98
N MET A 290 28.93 7.05 0.91
CA MET A 290 28.40 7.64 -0.32
C MET A 290 28.98 9.01 -0.58
N CYS A 291 29.26 9.33 -1.84
CA CYS A 291 29.96 10.56 -2.18
C CYS A 291 29.07 11.78 -1.92
N ASN A 292 29.62 12.77 -1.23
CA ASN A 292 28.92 14.03 -0.90
C ASN A 292 28.52 14.87 -2.12
N ASN A 293 29.13 14.62 -3.28
CA ASN A 293 28.86 15.40 -4.50
C ASN A 293 27.84 14.70 -5.41
N CYS A 294 28.09 13.44 -5.76
CA CYS A 294 27.35 12.67 -6.76
C CYS A 294 26.34 11.67 -6.16
N LEU A 295 26.35 11.48 -4.83
CA LEU A 295 25.55 10.47 -4.11
C LEU A 295 25.76 9.03 -4.57
N VAL A 296 26.86 8.76 -5.30
CA VAL A 296 27.23 7.41 -5.74
C VAL A 296 27.86 6.66 -4.56
N PRO A 297 27.43 5.43 -4.25
CA PRO A 297 28.10 4.60 -3.27
C PRO A 297 29.52 4.31 -3.74
N TYR A 298 30.48 4.45 -2.85
CA TYR A 298 31.88 4.14 -3.12
C TYR A 298 32.37 3.03 -2.21
N GLY A 299 33.28 2.20 -2.73
CA GLY A 299 33.82 1.06 -2.02
C GLY A 299 34.97 1.42 -1.06
N PRO A 300 35.38 0.48 -0.22
CA PRO A 300 36.49 0.69 0.71
C PRO A 300 37.78 1.00 -0.06
N GLY A 301 38.61 1.89 0.48
CA GLY A 301 39.87 2.34 -0.14
C GLY A 301 39.73 3.25 -1.37
N GLN A 302 38.51 3.63 -1.79
CA GLN A 302 38.32 4.61 -2.85
C GLN A 302 38.56 6.04 -2.33
N PHE A 303 39.40 6.80 -3.03
CA PHE A 303 39.71 8.20 -2.71
C PHE A 303 38.93 9.20 -3.59
N PHE A 304 38.35 8.73 -4.69
CA PHE A 304 37.58 9.54 -5.63
C PHE A 304 36.26 8.85 -6.01
N CYS A 305 35.16 9.61 -6.16
CA CYS A 305 33.86 9.09 -6.63
C CYS A 305 34.02 8.56 -8.06
N SER A 306 33.67 7.29 -8.29
CA SER A 306 33.65 6.67 -9.62
C SER A 306 32.67 7.33 -10.58
N GLY A 307 31.65 8.03 -10.06
CA GLY A 307 30.64 8.72 -10.86
C GLY A 307 31.00 10.15 -11.30
N CYS A 308 31.66 10.95 -10.44
CA CYS A 308 31.93 12.37 -10.73
C CYS A 308 33.39 12.80 -10.54
N GLY A 309 34.29 11.90 -10.13
CA GLY A 309 35.70 12.21 -9.89
C GLY A 309 35.99 13.05 -8.64
N ALA A 310 34.99 13.53 -7.91
CA ALA A 310 35.20 14.30 -6.68
C ALA A 310 35.89 13.46 -5.60
N LYS A 311 36.77 14.10 -4.82
CA LYS A 311 37.43 13.46 -3.67
C LYS A 311 36.39 12.99 -2.64
N VAL A 312 36.51 11.74 -2.18
CA VAL A 312 35.64 11.15 -1.15
C VAL A 312 36.44 10.80 0.10
N GLU A 313 35.74 10.64 1.23
CA GLU A 313 36.32 10.19 2.48
C GLU A 313 36.58 8.68 2.43
N SER A 314 37.76 8.31 1.95
CA SER A 314 38.21 6.91 1.91
C SER A 314 38.04 6.24 3.28
N TYR A 315 37.50 5.02 3.30
CA TYR A 315 37.28 4.23 4.51
C TYR A 315 37.86 2.82 4.36
N ALA A 316 37.99 2.10 5.48
CA ALA A 316 38.41 0.70 5.53
C ALA A 316 39.71 0.40 4.75
N TYR A 317 40.71 1.27 4.89
CA TYR A 317 42.06 1.04 4.38
C TYR A 317 43.11 1.32 5.45
N CYS A 318 44.25 0.65 5.37
CA CYS A 318 45.34 0.87 6.32
C CYS A 318 46.14 2.13 5.95
N ARG A 319 46.04 3.18 6.79
CA ARG A 319 46.77 4.45 6.60
C ARG A 319 48.30 4.27 6.59
N GLU A 320 48.84 3.38 7.43
CA GLU A 320 50.28 3.11 7.49
C GLU A 320 50.82 2.38 6.25
N CYS A 321 50.08 1.38 5.75
CA CYS A 321 50.48 0.70 4.52
C CYS A 321 50.34 1.63 3.32
N TRP A 322 49.30 2.47 3.31
CA TRP A 322 49.10 3.47 2.26
C TRP A 322 50.24 4.49 2.21
N ALA A 323 50.72 4.96 3.37
CA ALA A 323 51.90 5.83 3.46
C ALA A 323 53.17 5.18 2.88
N LYS A 324 53.23 3.84 2.84
CA LYS A 324 54.31 3.06 2.22
C LYS A 324 54.01 2.67 0.76
N GLY A 325 53.01 3.28 0.14
CA GLY A 325 52.62 3.02 -1.26
C GLY A 325 51.82 1.74 -1.49
N LYS A 326 51.26 1.10 -0.44
CA LYS A 326 50.47 -0.13 -0.55
C LYS A 326 49.03 0.11 -0.13
N LEU A 327 48.08 -0.04 -1.05
CA LEU A 327 46.65 -0.02 -0.72
C LEU A 327 46.26 -1.35 -0.09
N VAL A 328 45.85 -1.31 1.18
CA VAL A 328 45.45 -2.51 1.92
C VAL A 328 44.06 -2.28 2.46
N LEU A 329 43.09 -3.04 1.94
CA LEU A 329 41.71 -3.02 2.41
C LEU A 329 41.62 -3.75 3.76
N LEU A 330 40.89 -3.14 4.70
CA LEU A 330 40.68 -3.68 6.03
C LEU A 330 39.39 -4.51 6.02
N SER A 331 39.52 -5.81 6.32
CA SER A 331 38.39 -6.73 6.50
C SER A 331 38.08 -7.02 7.99
N GLY A 332 38.65 -6.24 8.91
CA GLY A 332 38.50 -6.42 10.35
C GLY A 332 39.19 -5.32 11.16
N SER A 333 39.33 -5.53 12.47
CA SER A 333 39.89 -4.53 13.39
C SER A 333 41.40 -4.30 13.22
N TYR A 334 42.10 -5.11 12.44
CA TYR A 334 43.56 -5.03 12.25
C TYR A 334 43.94 -5.20 10.78
N CYS A 335 45.00 -4.51 10.36
CA CYS A 335 45.60 -4.68 9.04
C CYS A 335 46.35 -6.02 8.95
N HIS A 336 46.04 -6.84 7.94
CA HIS A 336 46.68 -8.14 7.76
C HIS A 336 48.17 -8.06 7.37
N LEU A 337 48.64 -6.93 6.83
CA LEU A 337 50.03 -6.75 6.41
C LEU A 337 50.94 -6.15 7.48
N CYS A 338 50.45 -5.21 8.28
CA CYS A 338 51.28 -4.50 9.26
C CYS A 338 50.82 -4.64 10.70
N GLY A 339 49.68 -5.30 10.97
CA GLY A 339 49.15 -5.51 12.31
C GLY A 339 48.51 -4.27 12.96
N THR A 340 48.58 -3.10 12.33
CA THR A 340 48.04 -1.85 12.89
C THR A 340 46.52 -1.92 13.02
N LYS A 341 46.03 -1.52 14.20
CA LYS A 341 44.60 -1.49 14.52
C LYS A 341 43.89 -0.44 13.66
N SER A 342 42.75 -0.81 13.07
CA SER A 342 41.90 0.10 12.31
C SER A 342 41.31 1.17 13.24
N PRO A 343 41.46 2.47 12.95
CA PRO A 343 40.76 3.52 13.67
C PRO A 343 39.23 3.50 13.40
N GLU A 344 38.80 2.83 12.33
CA GLU A 344 37.42 2.85 11.81
C GLU A 344 36.82 1.43 11.74
N ALA A 345 37.01 0.60 12.77
CA ALA A 345 36.26 -0.65 12.85
C ALA A 345 34.75 -0.30 12.94
N PRO A 346 33.89 -0.78 12.03
CA PRO A 346 32.47 -0.47 12.07
C PRO A 346 31.89 -0.98 13.40
N LYS A 347 31.37 -0.07 14.21
CA LYS A 347 30.53 -0.44 15.35
C LYS A 347 29.24 -1.02 14.76
N VAL A 348 29.07 -2.33 14.84
CA VAL A 348 27.81 -2.98 14.48
C VAL A 348 26.82 -2.68 15.59
N THR A 349 25.94 -1.70 15.40
CA THR A 349 24.82 -1.44 16.32
C THR A 349 23.71 -2.47 16.04
N VAL A 350 23.44 -3.32 17.01
CA VAL A 350 22.32 -4.28 17.01
C VAL A 350 21.08 -3.57 17.56
N VAL A 351 19.94 -3.71 16.87
CA VAL A 351 18.64 -3.14 17.29
C VAL A 351 17.75 -4.31 17.72
N ALA A 352 17.22 -4.28 18.95
CA ALA A 352 16.35 -5.32 19.49
C ALA A 352 14.86 -4.89 19.42
N GLU A 353 13.97 -5.81 19.05
CA GLU A 353 12.51 -5.65 19.16
C GLU A 353 11.95 -6.61 20.21
N GLY A 354 10.96 -6.12 20.97
CA GLY A 354 10.36 -6.79 22.12
C GLY A 354 9.23 -7.76 21.76
N ALA A 355 9.07 -8.76 22.63
CA ALA A 355 8.01 -9.75 22.57
C ALA A 355 6.71 -9.21 23.20
N ASP A 356 5.60 -9.35 22.49
CA ASP A 356 4.25 -9.33 23.07
C ASP A 356 3.99 -10.68 23.77
N GLU A 357 4.03 -10.70 25.09
CA GLU A 357 3.47 -11.80 25.88
C GLU A 357 1.96 -11.65 25.97
N GLY A 358 1.26 -12.36 25.07
CA GLY A 358 -0.16 -12.64 25.21
C GLY A 358 -0.42 -13.53 26.43
N GLY A 359 -0.89 -12.92 27.52
CA GLY A 359 -1.37 -13.62 28.71
C GLY A 359 -2.63 -14.45 28.44
N LEU A 360 -2.46 -15.75 28.24
CA LEU A 360 -3.50 -16.75 28.52
C LEU A 360 -3.67 -16.87 30.04
N LYS A 361 -4.74 -16.25 30.59
CA LYS A 361 -5.28 -16.65 31.89
C LYS A 361 -6.38 -17.68 31.66
N ALA A 362 -6.08 -18.92 32.01
CA ALA A 362 -7.07 -19.93 32.31
C ALA A 362 -7.86 -19.52 33.58
N LYS A 363 -9.18 -19.49 33.46
CA LYS A 363 -10.14 -19.97 34.45
C LYS A 363 -11.47 -20.27 33.76
#